data_AF-A0A101RM58-F1
#
_entry.id   AF-A0A101RM58-F1
#
_cell.length_a   1.000
_cell.length_b   1.000
_cell.length_c   1.000
_cell.angle_alpha   90.00
_cell.angle_beta   90.00
_cell.angle_gamma   90.00
#
_symmetry.space_group_name_H-M   'P 1'
#
loop_
_entity.id
_entity.type
_entity.pdbx_description
1 polymer ?
#
loop_
_entity_poly.entity_id
_entity_poly.type
_entity_poly.pdbx_seq_one_letter_code
_entity_poly.pdbx_strand_id
1 'polypeptide(L)'
;MNDGAAERGPVLDDEQFRQLAEYGEVEHAEPGRDLYTSGDDTYDFFLLRSATVDIVRDATAIEPERLIYRGGPGDFLGELNLLTGQHVYLTARVVIAGMVVRIRSAMLRRALAEQVDIADTLIEAFRERREVIRGAAGNALEIVGRPYAAETLELRTYAAQMLLPNSWLDAASHPGRSLMRRAGLGEDDLPAAMVNGSLLRRATPRAVAEVLGLTYRADGRPVDLVVVGAGPAGLAAAVYGASEGLVTVLLDRAGLGGQAAKSARIENYLGFPHGVSGESLTRMAMVQALKFSVRIHSPCAVAGLDLSDERRPAVLLEDGTRIRCRAVIAATGAHYRHLDLPQWTTFEKSGCVRYAATELDVRGYEDQPVTVVGGANSAGQAALSLAGRGATVNLIVRGTDLGARMSSYLTDRIRAHARIQVHTGSTIRELGGDDTLASIVAERSDGRRDRLACRALFCFIGADPVSGWLDGVAKDHHGFVLTDSRSGTALPFQTSAPRVFAVGDLRAGSTKRVATAVGDGAGAVSSVHAALADD
;
A
#
# COMPACT_ATOMS: atom_id res chain seq x y z
N MET A 1 23.31 -33.82 -2.51
CA MET A 1 22.57 -33.08 -3.55
C MET A 1 21.21 -32.78 -2.94
N ASN A 2 21.03 -31.55 -2.49
CA ASN A 2 19.78 -31.10 -1.88
C ASN A 2 18.86 -30.76 -3.05
N ASP A 3 17.94 -31.66 -3.41
CA ASP A 3 16.93 -31.39 -4.43
C ASP A 3 16.13 -30.18 -3.97
N GLY A 4 16.34 -29.03 -4.63
CA GLY A 4 15.84 -27.72 -4.23
C GLY A 4 14.33 -27.53 -4.36
N ALA A 5 13.54 -28.53 -3.98
CA ALA A 5 12.11 -28.42 -3.80
C ALA A 5 11.83 -27.57 -2.55
N ALA A 6 10.95 -26.57 -2.69
CA ALA A 6 10.51 -25.77 -1.55
C ALA A 6 9.72 -26.63 -0.55
N GLU A 7 9.76 -26.26 0.73
CA GLU A 7 8.93 -26.91 1.76
C GLU A 7 7.44 -26.83 1.41
N ARG A 8 6.68 -27.84 1.85
CA ARG A 8 5.27 -28.08 1.48
C ARG A 8 4.31 -26.95 1.91
N GLY A 9 4.74 -26.06 2.79
CA GLY A 9 3.91 -25.03 3.45
C GLY A 9 2.83 -25.63 4.35
N PRO A 10 1.91 -24.81 4.88
CA PRO A 10 0.74 -25.26 5.63
C PRO A 10 -0.11 -26.23 4.80
N VAL A 11 -0.51 -27.35 5.42
CA VAL A 11 -1.38 -28.37 4.83
C VAL A 11 -2.74 -28.35 5.52
N LEU A 12 -3.79 -28.67 4.77
CA LEU A 12 -5.11 -28.91 5.35
C LEU A 12 -5.08 -30.23 6.12
N ASP A 13 -5.73 -30.27 7.29
CA ASP A 13 -6.02 -31.54 7.94
C ASP A 13 -7.12 -32.33 7.18
N ASP A 14 -7.33 -33.59 7.56
CA ASP A 14 -8.30 -34.48 6.90
C ASP A 14 -9.75 -33.97 6.97
N GLU A 15 -10.09 -33.18 8.00
CA GLU A 15 -11.42 -32.59 8.17
C GLU A 15 -11.59 -31.41 7.23
N GLN A 16 -10.65 -30.47 7.26
CA GLN A 16 -10.59 -29.30 6.41
C GLN A 16 -10.58 -29.69 4.92
N PHE A 17 -9.78 -30.70 4.56
CA PHE A 17 -9.73 -31.21 3.19
C PHE A 17 -11.10 -31.71 2.73
N ARG A 18 -11.81 -32.46 3.59
CA ARG A 18 -13.13 -33.03 3.25
C ARG A 18 -14.18 -31.95 3.12
N GLN A 19 -14.21 -31.00 4.05
CA GLN A 19 -15.12 -29.85 4.01
C GLN A 19 -14.90 -29.01 2.75
N LEU A 20 -13.64 -28.70 2.42
CA LEU A 20 -13.33 -27.92 1.23
C LEU A 20 -13.69 -28.68 -0.05
N ALA A 21 -13.56 -30.01 -0.07
CA ALA A 21 -13.95 -30.83 -1.22
C ALA A 21 -15.45 -30.78 -1.54
N GLU A 22 -16.31 -30.37 -0.60
CA GLU A 22 -17.76 -30.20 -0.86
C GLU A 22 -18.06 -29.02 -1.80
N TYR A 23 -17.13 -28.08 -1.95
CA TYR A 23 -17.26 -26.92 -2.83
C TYR A 23 -16.87 -27.21 -4.29
N GLY A 24 -16.44 -28.43 -4.60
CA GLY A 24 -15.91 -28.78 -5.92
C GLY A 24 -16.43 -30.09 -6.51
N GLU A 25 -15.99 -30.35 -7.73
CA GLU A 25 -16.35 -31.52 -8.51
C GLU A 25 -15.15 -32.46 -8.60
N VAL A 26 -15.37 -33.76 -8.36
CA VAL A 26 -14.30 -34.76 -8.41
C VAL A 26 -14.07 -35.17 -9.87
N GLU A 27 -12.83 -35.09 -10.34
CA GLU A 27 -12.43 -35.48 -11.70
C GLU A 27 -11.22 -36.40 -11.69
N HIS A 28 -11.13 -37.28 -12.72
CA HIS A 28 -9.95 -38.10 -12.96
C HIS A 28 -8.93 -37.31 -13.77
N ALA A 29 -7.67 -37.40 -13.36
CA ALA A 29 -6.55 -36.70 -13.98
C ALA A 29 -5.53 -37.73 -14.48
N GLU A 30 -5.25 -37.71 -15.78
CA GLU A 30 -4.28 -38.60 -16.43
C GLU A 30 -2.87 -37.98 -16.46
N PRO A 31 -1.80 -38.79 -16.44
CA PRO A 31 -0.44 -38.28 -16.57
C PRO A 31 -0.24 -37.49 -17.88
N GLY A 32 0.47 -36.37 -17.80
CA GLY A 32 0.71 -35.46 -18.91
C GLY A 32 -0.41 -34.44 -19.14
N ARG A 33 -1.55 -34.53 -18.45
CA ARG A 33 -2.57 -33.48 -18.44
C ARG A 33 -2.07 -32.29 -17.63
N ASP A 34 -2.10 -31.11 -18.23
CA ASP A 34 -1.90 -29.84 -17.52
C ASP A 34 -3.26 -29.41 -16.94
N LEU A 35 -3.34 -29.24 -15.63
CA LEU A 35 -4.54 -28.73 -14.93
C LEU A 35 -4.73 -27.23 -15.17
N TYR A 36 -3.62 -26.52 -15.32
CA TYR A 36 -3.52 -25.13 -15.75
C TYR A 36 -2.11 -24.86 -16.26
N THR A 37 -1.95 -23.85 -17.12
CA THR A 37 -0.69 -23.53 -17.82
C THR A 37 -0.26 -22.10 -17.54
N SER A 38 1.04 -21.86 -17.52
CA SER A 38 1.58 -20.49 -17.48
C SER A 38 1.00 -19.63 -18.62
N GLY A 39 0.53 -18.44 -18.30
CA GLY A 39 -0.11 -17.52 -19.23
C GLY A 39 -1.64 -17.60 -19.31
N ASP A 40 -2.27 -18.64 -18.73
CA ASP A 40 -3.73 -18.70 -18.63
C ASP A 40 -4.27 -17.46 -17.89
N ASP A 41 -5.39 -16.90 -18.36
CA ASP A 41 -6.03 -15.73 -17.74
C ASP A 41 -6.45 -16.00 -16.29
N THR A 42 -6.94 -17.21 -16.03
CA THR A 42 -7.40 -17.67 -14.70
C THR A 42 -7.26 -19.18 -14.61
N TYR A 43 -7.32 -19.72 -13.40
CA TYR A 43 -7.43 -21.16 -13.16
C TYR A 43 -8.34 -21.48 -11.98
N ASP A 44 -8.71 -22.74 -11.88
CA ASP A 44 -9.47 -23.27 -10.75
C ASP A 44 -8.54 -23.83 -9.68
N PHE A 45 -9.05 -23.90 -8.45
CA PHE A 45 -8.33 -24.49 -7.34
C PHE A 45 -8.50 -26.01 -7.37
N PHE A 46 -7.45 -26.76 -7.02
CA PHE A 46 -7.50 -28.22 -7.06
C PHE A 46 -7.10 -28.83 -5.72
N LEU A 47 -7.89 -29.76 -5.19
CA LEU A 47 -7.48 -30.66 -4.12
C LEU A 47 -6.96 -31.97 -4.70
N LEU A 48 -5.85 -32.49 -4.20
CA LEU A 48 -5.23 -33.73 -4.66
C LEU A 48 -5.67 -34.89 -3.76
N ARG A 49 -6.64 -35.70 -4.22
CA ARG A 49 -7.10 -36.88 -3.46
C ARG A 49 -6.14 -38.05 -3.60
N SER A 50 -5.76 -38.37 -4.82
CA SER A 50 -4.82 -39.47 -5.10
C SER A 50 -3.83 -39.19 -6.23
N ALA A 51 -4.04 -38.12 -7.00
CA ALA A 51 -3.11 -37.70 -8.05
C ALA A 51 -1.83 -37.10 -7.46
N THR A 52 -0.74 -37.17 -8.24
CA THR A 52 0.48 -36.39 -7.98
C THR A 52 0.69 -35.41 -9.12
N VAL A 53 0.96 -34.16 -8.78
CA VAL A 53 1.07 -33.05 -9.73
C VAL A 53 2.36 -32.28 -9.49
N ASP A 54 3.10 -32.06 -10.56
CA ASP A 54 4.28 -31.21 -10.58
C ASP A 54 3.87 -29.78 -10.91
N ILE A 55 4.24 -28.85 -10.04
CA ILE A 55 4.21 -27.42 -10.31
C ILE A 55 5.56 -27.04 -10.91
N VAL A 56 5.55 -26.73 -12.20
CA VAL A 56 6.76 -26.45 -12.98
C VAL A 56 6.76 -25.01 -13.47
N ARG A 57 7.96 -24.45 -13.53
CA ARG A 57 8.24 -23.27 -14.32
C ARG A 57 8.65 -23.73 -15.71
N ASP A 58 7.84 -23.41 -16.71
CA ASP A 58 8.10 -23.77 -18.09
C ASP A 58 9.48 -23.30 -18.56
N ALA A 59 10.04 -24.02 -19.53
CA ALA A 59 11.30 -23.65 -20.13
C ALA A 59 11.20 -22.25 -20.78
N THR A 60 12.22 -21.43 -20.58
CA THR A 60 12.38 -20.16 -21.31
C THR A 60 13.47 -20.28 -22.35
N ALA A 61 13.64 -19.21 -23.13
CA ALA A 61 14.73 -19.11 -24.11
C ALA A 61 16.14 -19.26 -23.49
N ILE A 62 16.25 -19.24 -22.15
CA ILE A 62 17.52 -19.05 -21.44
C ILE A 62 17.74 -20.06 -20.32
N GLU A 63 16.68 -20.70 -19.85
CA GLU A 63 16.73 -21.65 -18.75
C GLU A 63 15.75 -22.81 -19.02
N PRO A 64 16.16 -24.08 -18.77
CA PRO A 64 15.30 -25.24 -18.97
C PRO A 64 14.13 -25.26 -17.99
N GLU A 65 13.11 -26.10 -18.27
CA GLU A 65 12.01 -26.32 -17.33
C GLU A 65 12.53 -26.67 -15.93
N ARG A 66 11.91 -26.12 -14.89
CA ARG A 66 12.32 -26.32 -13.50
C ARG A 66 11.14 -26.73 -12.65
N LEU A 67 11.27 -27.85 -11.95
CA LEU A 67 10.33 -28.25 -10.90
C LEU A 67 10.43 -27.27 -9.73
N ILE A 68 9.30 -26.68 -9.35
CA ILE A 68 9.20 -25.77 -8.21
C ILE A 68 8.72 -26.53 -6.98
N TYR A 69 7.68 -27.33 -7.17
CA TYR A 69 6.99 -28.05 -6.11
C TYR A 69 6.30 -29.30 -6.66
N ARG A 70 6.24 -30.37 -5.87
CA ARG A 70 5.50 -31.60 -6.21
C ARG A 70 4.41 -31.82 -5.17
N GLY A 71 3.16 -31.65 -5.59
CA GLY A 71 1.99 -31.92 -4.76
C GLY A 71 1.55 -33.38 -4.88
N GLY A 72 1.22 -34.00 -3.76
CA GLY A 72 0.74 -35.39 -3.67
C GLY A 72 -0.60 -35.49 -2.94
N PRO A 73 -1.07 -36.71 -2.63
CA PRO A 73 -2.31 -36.93 -1.90
C PRO A 73 -2.40 -36.12 -0.59
N GLY A 74 -3.58 -35.54 -0.33
CA GLY A 74 -3.86 -34.67 0.82
C GLY A 74 -3.43 -33.21 0.63
N ASP A 75 -2.82 -32.88 -0.51
CA ASP A 75 -2.38 -31.52 -0.82
C ASP A 75 -3.41 -30.75 -1.67
N PHE A 76 -3.12 -29.48 -1.93
CA PHE A 76 -3.91 -28.62 -2.80
C PHE A 76 -3.05 -27.71 -3.67
N LEU A 77 -3.59 -27.36 -4.84
CA LEU A 77 -2.96 -26.49 -5.83
C LEU A 77 -3.71 -25.17 -5.90
N GLY A 78 -2.96 -24.09 -5.70
CA GLY A 78 -3.48 -22.74 -5.65
C GLY A 78 -2.47 -21.80 -5.01
N GLU A 79 -2.49 -20.54 -5.43
CA GLU A 79 -1.72 -19.47 -4.82
C GLU A 79 -2.46 -18.12 -4.99
N LEU A 80 -1.81 -17.00 -4.65
CA LEU A 80 -2.45 -15.68 -4.55
C LEU A 80 -3.17 -15.21 -5.83
N ASN A 81 -2.81 -15.70 -7.03
CA ASN A 81 -3.48 -15.30 -8.26
C ASN A 81 -4.96 -15.70 -8.32
N LEU A 82 -5.35 -16.78 -7.62
CA LEU A 82 -6.77 -17.16 -7.48
C LEU A 82 -7.60 -16.06 -6.81
N LEU A 83 -6.96 -15.25 -5.96
CA LEU A 83 -7.59 -14.12 -5.28
C LEU A 83 -7.39 -12.80 -6.02
N THR A 84 -6.21 -12.59 -6.61
CA THR A 84 -5.87 -11.34 -7.31
C THR A 84 -6.43 -11.26 -8.73
N GLY A 85 -6.81 -12.40 -9.33
CA GLY A 85 -7.20 -12.49 -10.74
C GLY A 85 -6.05 -12.27 -11.72
N GLN A 86 -4.81 -12.41 -11.25
CA GLN A 86 -3.62 -12.35 -12.11
C GLN A 86 -3.51 -13.62 -12.98
N HIS A 87 -2.84 -13.48 -14.13
CA HIS A 87 -2.51 -14.61 -15.00
C HIS A 87 -1.70 -15.67 -14.26
N VAL A 88 -1.88 -16.93 -14.64
CA VAL A 88 -1.17 -18.08 -14.09
C VAL A 88 0.34 -17.97 -14.39
N TYR A 89 1.19 -18.14 -13.38
CA TYR A 89 2.65 -18.03 -13.57
C TYR A 89 3.36 -19.37 -13.78
N LEU A 90 2.81 -20.46 -13.26
CA LEU A 90 3.41 -21.80 -13.27
C LEU A 90 2.43 -22.80 -13.84
N THR A 91 2.95 -23.84 -14.49
CA THR A 91 2.14 -24.92 -15.07
C THR A 91 1.99 -26.04 -14.03
N ALA A 92 0.78 -26.58 -13.89
CA ALA A 92 0.49 -27.72 -13.04
C ALA A 92 0.27 -28.97 -13.89
N ARG A 93 1.26 -29.86 -13.92
CA ARG A 93 1.27 -31.06 -14.75
C ARG A 93 1.06 -32.32 -13.92
N VAL A 94 0.06 -33.11 -14.27
CA VAL A 94 -0.20 -34.40 -13.61
C VAL A 94 0.92 -35.38 -13.99
N VAL A 95 1.57 -35.98 -12.99
CA VAL A 95 2.66 -36.95 -13.19
C VAL A 95 2.29 -38.35 -12.74
N ILE A 96 1.38 -38.48 -11.79
CA ILE A 96 0.76 -39.76 -11.40
C ILE A 96 -0.75 -39.61 -11.49
N ALA A 97 -1.39 -40.53 -12.21
CA ALA A 97 -2.82 -40.56 -12.41
C ALA A 97 -3.57 -40.61 -11.07
N GLY A 98 -4.75 -39.99 -11.00
CA GLY A 98 -5.59 -40.10 -9.82
C GLY A 98 -6.76 -39.12 -9.82
N MET A 99 -7.40 -39.01 -8.67
CA MET A 99 -8.54 -38.12 -8.48
C MET A 99 -8.08 -36.77 -7.96
N VAL A 100 -8.65 -35.71 -8.52
CA VAL A 100 -8.56 -34.34 -8.00
C VAL A 100 -9.97 -33.78 -7.76
N VAL A 101 -10.10 -32.80 -6.87
CA VAL A 101 -11.35 -32.04 -6.70
C VAL A 101 -11.12 -30.65 -7.28
N ARG A 102 -11.83 -30.33 -8.35
CA ARG A 102 -11.79 -29.02 -9.01
C ARG A 102 -12.80 -28.09 -8.35
N ILE A 103 -12.30 -27.02 -7.74
CA ILE A 103 -13.11 -25.97 -7.10
C ILE A 103 -13.01 -24.71 -7.96
N ARG A 104 -14.13 -24.35 -8.58
CA ARG A 104 -14.23 -23.13 -9.39
C ARG A 104 -13.90 -21.89 -8.57
N SER A 105 -13.25 -20.87 -9.15
CA SER A 105 -12.81 -19.69 -8.38
C SER A 105 -13.94 -18.99 -7.61
N ALA A 106 -15.15 -18.97 -8.15
CA ALA A 106 -16.34 -18.44 -7.45
C ALA A 106 -16.72 -19.28 -6.22
N MET A 107 -16.61 -20.61 -6.31
CA MET A 107 -16.88 -21.53 -5.20
C MET A 107 -15.76 -21.49 -4.16
N LEU A 108 -14.50 -21.29 -4.58
CA LEU A 108 -13.40 -21.08 -3.65
C LEU A 108 -13.62 -19.81 -2.82
N ARG A 109 -14.00 -18.69 -3.44
CA ARG A 109 -14.31 -17.45 -2.72
C ARG A 109 -15.44 -17.65 -1.71
N ARG A 110 -16.45 -18.43 -2.08
CA ARG A 110 -17.53 -18.81 -1.17
C ARG A 110 -17.02 -19.65 0.01
N ALA A 111 -16.18 -20.66 -0.26
CA ALA A 111 -15.58 -21.49 0.78
C ALA A 111 -14.73 -20.65 1.76
N LEU A 112 -13.93 -19.71 1.25
CA LEU A 112 -13.11 -18.81 2.07
C LEU A 112 -13.94 -17.84 2.93
N ALA A 113 -15.18 -17.54 2.51
CA ALA A 113 -16.11 -16.72 3.26
C ALA A 113 -16.89 -17.52 4.31
N GLU A 114 -17.24 -18.78 4.01
CA GLU A 114 -18.02 -19.66 4.90
C GLU A 114 -17.16 -20.41 5.92
N GLN A 115 -15.90 -20.73 5.60
CA GLN A 115 -15.01 -21.57 6.40
C GLN A 115 -13.74 -20.81 6.84
N VAL A 116 -13.79 -20.17 8.01
CA VAL A 116 -12.71 -19.27 8.49
C VAL A 116 -11.39 -20.00 8.71
N ASP A 117 -11.41 -21.16 9.36
CA ASP A 117 -10.19 -21.93 9.70
C ASP A 117 -9.47 -22.45 8.44
N ILE A 118 -10.23 -22.85 7.42
CA ILE A 118 -9.70 -23.25 6.12
C ILE A 118 -9.11 -22.03 5.40
N ALA A 119 -9.81 -20.89 5.46
CA ALA A 119 -9.38 -19.69 4.78
C ALA A 119 -8.03 -19.18 5.27
N ASP A 120 -7.77 -19.22 6.57
CA ASP A 120 -6.51 -18.74 7.14
C ASP A 120 -5.35 -19.65 6.73
N THR A 121 -5.52 -20.98 6.80
CA THR A 121 -4.54 -21.98 6.32
C THR A 121 -4.23 -21.79 4.83
N LEU A 122 -5.26 -21.61 3.99
CA LEU A 122 -5.09 -21.41 2.56
C LEU A 122 -4.38 -20.09 2.23
N ILE A 123 -4.73 -19.00 2.92
CA ILE A 123 -4.11 -17.69 2.68
C ILE A 123 -2.63 -17.72 3.09
N GLU A 124 -2.29 -18.36 4.21
CA GLU A 124 -0.91 -18.53 4.63
C GLU A 124 -0.11 -19.34 3.59
N ALA A 125 -0.64 -20.49 3.16
CA ALA A 125 -0.03 -21.30 2.12
C ALA A 125 0.11 -20.55 0.78
N PHE A 126 -0.89 -19.78 0.37
CA PHE A 126 -0.82 -18.96 -0.85
C PHE A 126 0.27 -17.90 -0.77
N ARG A 127 0.47 -17.29 0.41
CA ARG A 127 1.53 -16.31 0.65
C ARG A 127 2.91 -16.96 0.62
N GLU A 128 3.11 -18.09 1.29
CA GLU A 128 4.39 -18.81 1.26
C GLU A 128 4.74 -19.27 -0.15
N ARG A 129 3.77 -19.84 -0.87
CA ARG A 129 3.96 -20.24 -2.28
C ARG A 129 4.30 -19.04 -3.16
N ARG A 130 3.67 -17.87 -2.95
CA ARG A 130 4.05 -16.63 -3.66
C ARG A 130 5.52 -16.27 -3.41
N GLU A 131 6.02 -16.39 -2.18
CA GLU A 131 7.42 -16.12 -1.86
C GLU A 131 8.38 -17.10 -2.58
N VAL A 132 8.02 -18.39 -2.61
CA VAL A 132 8.74 -19.42 -3.36
C VAL A 132 8.73 -19.15 -4.86
N ILE A 133 7.57 -18.80 -5.42
CA ILE A 133 7.40 -18.40 -6.82
C ILE A 133 8.23 -17.17 -7.11
N ARG A 134 8.27 -16.16 -6.24
CA ARG A 134 9.13 -14.99 -6.42
C ARG A 134 10.62 -15.38 -6.51
N GLY A 135 11.04 -16.41 -5.77
CA GLY A 135 12.40 -16.94 -5.83
C GLY A 135 12.71 -17.80 -7.07
N ALA A 136 11.71 -18.42 -7.69
CA ALA A 136 11.92 -19.43 -8.73
C ALA A 136 11.33 -19.09 -10.12
N ALA A 137 10.31 -18.22 -10.17
CA ALA A 137 9.56 -17.83 -11.37
C ALA A 137 10.02 -16.50 -11.93
N GLY A 138 11.33 -16.38 -12.17
CA GLY A 138 11.94 -15.18 -12.74
C GLY A 138 11.51 -14.82 -14.17
N ASN A 139 10.30 -15.15 -14.64
CA ASN A 139 9.86 -14.92 -16.03
C ASN A 139 8.48 -14.26 -16.19
N ALA A 140 7.70 -14.07 -15.12
CA ALA A 140 6.40 -13.37 -15.22
C ALA A 140 6.60 -11.87 -15.49
N LEU A 141 7.57 -11.30 -14.78
CA LEU A 141 8.04 -9.92 -14.93
C LEU A 141 9.56 -9.93 -14.71
N GLU A 142 10.34 -9.83 -15.79
CA GLU A 142 11.80 -9.60 -15.72
C GLU A 142 12.09 -8.13 -15.92
N ILE A 143 12.67 -7.47 -14.92
CA ILE A 143 13.04 -6.05 -15.02
C ILE A 143 14.55 -5.96 -15.23
N VAL A 144 15.00 -5.29 -16.29
CA VAL A 144 16.40 -4.93 -16.47
C VAL A 144 16.55 -3.41 -16.46
N GLY A 145 17.49 -2.91 -15.67
CA GLY A 145 17.66 -1.47 -15.51
C GLY A 145 18.92 -1.11 -14.71
N ARG A 146 19.15 0.20 -14.56
CA ARG A 146 20.29 0.73 -13.80
C ARG A 146 19.91 0.78 -12.31
N PRO A 147 20.74 0.26 -11.38
CA PRO A 147 20.37 0.11 -9.97
C PRO A 147 19.86 1.38 -9.27
N TYR A 148 20.37 2.54 -9.67
CA TYR A 148 20.09 3.83 -9.04
C TYR A 148 19.31 4.81 -9.93
N ALA A 149 18.85 4.37 -11.11
CA ALA A 149 18.00 5.20 -11.95
C ALA A 149 16.59 5.30 -11.34
N ALA A 150 16.03 6.52 -11.32
CA ALA A 150 14.75 6.81 -10.67
C ALA A 150 13.62 5.95 -11.24
N GLU A 151 13.59 5.80 -12.56
CA GLU A 151 12.60 5.03 -13.31
C GLU A 151 12.69 3.52 -12.99
N THR A 152 13.91 3.01 -12.79
CA THR A 152 14.12 1.61 -12.39
C THR A 152 13.64 1.37 -10.95
N LEU A 153 13.93 2.31 -10.04
CA LEU A 153 13.48 2.23 -8.66
C LEU A 153 11.95 2.33 -8.56
N GLU A 154 11.33 3.24 -9.32
CA GLU A 154 9.88 3.40 -9.39
C GLU A 154 9.19 2.10 -9.81
N LEU A 155 9.66 1.48 -10.91
CA LEU A 155 9.09 0.22 -11.40
C LEU A 155 9.24 -0.92 -10.40
N ARG A 156 10.40 -1.03 -9.75
CA ARG A 156 10.65 -2.06 -8.72
C ARG A 156 9.80 -1.84 -7.47
N THR A 157 9.64 -0.59 -7.03
CA THR A 157 8.76 -0.25 -5.90
C THR A 157 7.31 -0.60 -6.22
N TYR A 158 6.82 -0.27 -7.42
CA TYR A 158 5.48 -0.65 -7.85
C TYR A 158 5.28 -2.19 -7.81
N ALA A 159 6.22 -2.95 -8.40
CA ALA A 159 6.13 -4.41 -8.41
C ALA A 159 6.09 -5.00 -6.99
N ALA A 160 6.87 -4.45 -6.06
CA ALA A 160 6.85 -4.85 -4.66
C ALA A 160 5.54 -4.49 -3.93
N GLN A 161 4.99 -3.30 -4.19
CA GLN A 161 3.73 -2.82 -3.58
C GLN A 161 2.52 -3.61 -4.08
N MET A 162 2.54 -4.05 -5.34
CA MET A 162 1.46 -4.84 -5.96
C MET A 162 1.64 -6.36 -5.81
N LEU A 163 2.66 -6.80 -5.05
CA LEU A 163 2.99 -8.22 -4.85
C LEU A 163 3.20 -9.00 -6.17
N LEU A 164 3.78 -8.32 -7.17
CA LEU A 164 4.08 -8.92 -8.47
C LEU A 164 5.34 -9.79 -8.34
N PRO A 165 5.29 -11.08 -8.69
CA PRO A 165 6.48 -11.90 -8.82
C PRO A 165 7.35 -11.33 -9.91
N ASN A 166 8.55 -10.91 -9.55
CA ASN A 166 9.48 -10.30 -10.49
C ASN A 166 10.91 -10.73 -10.19
N SER A 167 11.72 -10.78 -11.24
CA SER A 167 13.16 -10.77 -11.15
C SER A 167 13.67 -9.40 -11.57
N TRP A 168 14.78 -8.97 -10.98
CA TRP A 168 15.45 -7.74 -11.39
C TRP A 168 16.92 -8.02 -11.66
N LEU A 169 17.39 -7.55 -12.82
CA LEU A 169 18.76 -7.66 -13.28
C LEU A 169 19.38 -6.28 -13.44
N ASP A 170 20.56 -6.09 -12.86
CA ASP A 170 21.40 -4.94 -13.17
C ASP A 170 21.83 -5.04 -14.65
N ALA A 171 21.56 -4.00 -15.43
CA ALA A 171 21.96 -3.89 -16.84
C ALA A 171 23.47 -4.10 -17.05
N ALA A 172 24.30 -3.73 -16.06
CA ALA A 172 25.75 -3.90 -16.13
C ALA A 172 26.21 -5.35 -15.85
N SER A 173 25.38 -6.16 -15.19
CA SER A 173 25.71 -7.55 -14.83
C SER A 173 25.77 -8.48 -16.04
N HIS A 174 26.47 -9.61 -15.93
CA HIS A 174 26.51 -10.61 -17.02
C HIS A 174 25.12 -11.11 -17.42
N PRO A 175 24.22 -11.50 -16.49
CA PRO A 175 22.84 -11.86 -16.82
C PRO A 175 22.06 -10.72 -17.49
N GLY A 176 22.17 -9.49 -16.98
CA GLY A 176 21.49 -8.31 -17.53
C GLY A 176 21.93 -8.01 -18.97
N ARG A 177 23.23 -7.98 -19.24
CA ARG A 177 23.77 -7.80 -20.59
C ARG A 177 23.33 -8.92 -21.54
N SER A 178 23.22 -10.15 -21.04
CA SER A 178 22.74 -11.28 -21.85
C SER A 178 21.26 -11.12 -22.22
N LEU A 179 20.41 -10.73 -21.27
CA LEU A 179 19.01 -10.41 -21.53
C LEU A 179 18.88 -9.27 -22.55
N MET A 180 19.62 -8.17 -22.35
CA MET A 180 19.60 -7.03 -23.26
C MET A 180 20.00 -7.41 -24.69
N ARG A 181 21.06 -8.20 -24.88
CA ARG A 181 21.47 -8.67 -26.21
C ARG A 181 20.40 -9.52 -26.89
N ARG A 182 19.79 -10.47 -26.17
CA ARG A 182 18.74 -11.35 -26.72
C ARG A 182 17.48 -10.58 -27.08
N ALA A 183 17.11 -9.59 -26.27
CA ALA A 183 15.93 -8.75 -26.48
C ALA A 183 16.18 -7.57 -27.44
N GLY A 184 17.40 -7.39 -27.94
CA GLY A 184 17.78 -6.26 -28.80
C GLY A 184 17.63 -4.90 -28.11
N LEU A 185 17.94 -4.84 -26.81
CA LEU A 185 17.86 -3.64 -25.99
C LEU A 185 19.20 -2.89 -25.96
N GLY A 186 19.12 -1.58 -26.17
CA GLY A 186 20.19 -0.63 -25.88
C GLY A 186 20.03 0.03 -24.52
N GLU A 187 21.00 0.87 -24.15
CA GLU A 187 20.95 1.65 -22.91
C GLU A 187 19.77 2.64 -22.85
N ASP A 188 19.35 3.18 -23.99
CA ASP A 188 18.22 4.13 -24.09
C ASP A 188 16.86 3.46 -23.96
N ASP A 189 16.82 2.12 -23.98
CA ASP A 189 15.59 1.34 -23.78
C ASP A 189 15.32 1.04 -22.29
N LEU A 190 16.21 1.43 -21.38
CA LEU A 190 16.12 1.10 -19.96
C LEU A 190 15.27 2.11 -19.15
N PRO A 191 14.61 1.67 -18.05
CA PRO A 191 14.41 0.28 -17.67
C PRO A 191 13.54 -0.45 -18.70
N ALA A 192 13.82 -1.73 -18.94
CA ALA A 192 12.99 -2.57 -19.77
C ALA A 192 12.36 -3.68 -18.93
N ALA A 193 11.18 -4.15 -19.35
CA ALA A 193 10.49 -5.24 -18.69
C ALA A 193 10.09 -6.31 -19.71
N MET A 194 10.30 -7.57 -19.39
CA MET A 194 9.67 -8.70 -20.08
C MET A 194 8.46 -9.12 -19.27
N VAL A 195 7.26 -9.04 -19.84
CA VAL A 195 6.00 -9.36 -19.15
C VAL A 195 5.24 -10.38 -19.98
N ASN A 196 5.10 -11.61 -19.50
CA ASN A 196 4.45 -12.72 -20.23
C ASN A 196 4.98 -12.85 -21.69
N GLY A 197 6.30 -12.74 -21.88
CA GLY A 197 6.94 -12.80 -23.20
C GLY A 197 6.82 -11.52 -24.05
N SER A 198 6.11 -10.50 -23.58
CA SER A 198 6.04 -9.18 -24.22
C SER A 198 7.16 -8.26 -23.72
N LEU A 199 7.94 -7.72 -24.65
CA LEU A 199 9.00 -6.77 -24.34
C LEU A 199 8.48 -5.34 -24.24
N LEU A 200 8.66 -4.72 -23.08
CA LEU A 200 8.40 -3.31 -22.83
C LEU A 200 9.73 -2.55 -22.75
N ARG A 201 10.00 -1.70 -23.75
CA ARG A 201 11.11 -0.74 -23.74
C ARG A 201 10.69 0.51 -22.97
N ARG A 202 11.60 1.08 -22.17
CA ARG A 202 11.31 2.21 -21.27
C ARG A 202 10.06 1.93 -20.43
N ALA A 203 10.04 0.75 -19.83
CA ALA A 203 8.93 0.20 -19.09
C ALA A 203 8.56 1.13 -17.93
N THR A 204 7.26 1.40 -17.80
CA THR A 204 6.67 2.18 -16.70
C THR A 204 5.76 1.28 -15.88
N PRO A 205 5.47 1.63 -14.60
CA PRO A 205 4.45 0.93 -13.81
C PRO A 205 3.13 0.75 -14.56
N ARG A 206 2.68 1.80 -15.27
CA ARG A 206 1.45 1.76 -16.06
C ARG A 206 1.52 0.75 -17.21
N ALA A 207 2.59 0.78 -18.01
CA ALA A 207 2.73 -0.16 -19.13
C ALA A 207 2.74 -1.62 -18.66
N VAL A 208 3.43 -1.90 -17.54
CA VAL A 208 3.41 -3.24 -16.93
C VAL A 208 2.01 -3.60 -16.43
N ALA A 209 1.33 -2.68 -15.74
CA ALA A 209 -0.02 -2.89 -15.24
C ALA A 209 -1.05 -3.17 -16.35
N GLU A 210 -0.93 -2.49 -17.49
CA GLU A 210 -1.83 -2.68 -18.63
C GLU A 210 -1.70 -4.07 -19.26
N VAL A 211 -0.46 -4.58 -19.36
CA VAL A 211 -0.19 -5.96 -19.83
C VAL A 211 -0.70 -6.99 -18.83
N LEU A 212 -0.58 -6.71 -17.53
CA LEU A 212 -1.03 -7.60 -16.45
C LEU A 212 -2.53 -7.48 -16.11
N GLY A 213 -3.28 -6.61 -16.80
CA GLY A 213 -4.70 -6.40 -16.52
C GLY A 213 -5.00 -5.71 -15.18
N LEU A 214 -4.03 -5.02 -14.59
CA LEU A 214 -4.14 -4.34 -13.29
C LEU A 214 -4.71 -2.92 -13.39
N THR A 215 -4.85 -2.38 -14.59
CA THR A 215 -5.60 -1.14 -14.85
C THR A 215 -7.09 -1.38 -14.89
N TYR A 216 -7.90 -0.41 -14.47
CA TYR A 216 -9.35 -0.52 -14.54
C TYR A 216 -9.82 -0.66 -15.99
N ARG A 217 -10.73 -1.61 -16.24
CA ARG A 217 -11.47 -1.74 -17.50
C ARG A 217 -12.94 -1.98 -17.16
N ALA A 218 -13.83 -1.27 -17.84
CA ALA A 218 -15.26 -1.47 -17.66
C ALA A 218 -15.64 -2.88 -18.15
N ASP A 219 -16.27 -3.66 -17.28
CA ASP A 219 -16.63 -5.06 -17.51
C ASP A 219 -18.15 -5.31 -17.39
N GLY A 220 -18.93 -4.22 -17.31
CA GLY A 220 -20.39 -4.27 -17.17
C GLY A 220 -20.90 -4.67 -15.77
N ARG A 221 -20.03 -5.04 -14.83
CA ARG A 221 -20.45 -5.38 -13.46
C ARG A 221 -20.81 -4.10 -12.70
N PRO A 222 -21.86 -4.13 -11.85
CA PRO A 222 -22.21 -2.98 -11.02
C PRO A 222 -21.06 -2.60 -10.09
N VAL A 223 -21.05 -1.34 -9.66
CA VAL A 223 -20.09 -0.83 -8.66
C VAL A 223 -20.92 -0.14 -7.58
N ASP A 224 -20.95 -0.69 -6.37
CA ASP A 224 -21.63 -0.03 -5.26
C ASP A 224 -20.73 1.08 -4.70
N LEU A 225 -19.46 0.76 -4.44
CA LEU A 225 -18.51 1.64 -3.77
C LEU A 225 -17.22 1.77 -4.57
N VAL A 226 -16.80 3.01 -4.85
CA VAL A 226 -15.44 3.32 -5.33
C VAL A 226 -14.64 3.96 -4.20
N VAL A 227 -13.50 3.38 -3.86
CA VAL A 227 -12.52 3.93 -2.93
C VAL A 227 -11.34 4.49 -3.71
N VAL A 228 -11.00 5.75 -3.50
CA VAL A 228 -9.92 6.45 -4.21
C VAL A 228 -8.75 6.73 -3.27
N GLY A 229 -7.63 6.06 -3.49
CA GLY A 229 -6.41 6.11 -2.68
C GLY A 229 -6.24 4.86 -1.84
N ALA A 230 -5.10 4.18 -1.94
CA ALA A 230 -4.84 2.90 -1.28
C ALA A 230 -3.86 3.00 -0.11
N GLY A 231 -3.90 4.11 0.63
CA GLY A 231 -3.32 4.19 1.96
C GLY A 231 -4.11 3.37 2.99
N PRO A 232 -3.70 3.40 4.27
CA PRO A 232 -4.39 2.65 5.34
C PRO A 232 -5.90 2.92 5.43
N ALA A 233 -6.34 4.16 5.23
CA ALA A 233 -7.77 4.51 5.25
C ALA A 233 -8.55 3.87 4.10
N GLY A 234 -8.01 3.94 2.87
CA GLY A 234 -8.69 3.38 1.70
C GLY A 234 -8.67 1.86 1.69
N LEU A 235 -7.57 1.23 2.12
CA LEU A 235 -7.51 -0.22 2.30
C LEU A 235 -8.55 -0.69 3.33
N ALA A 236 -8.68 0.00 4.47
CA ALA A 236 -9.70 -0.30 5.46
C ALA A 236 -11.11 -0.14 4.91
N ALA A 237 -11.40 0.99 4.24
CA ALA A 237 -12.70 1.23 3.61
C ALA A 237 -13.04 0.15 2.56
N ALA A 238 -12.05 -0.29 1.78
CA ALA A 238 -12.25 -1.32 0.77
C ALA A 238 -12.55 -2.69 1.39
N VAL A 239 -11.79 -3.08 2.43
CA VAL A 239 -12.03 -4.33 3.18
C VAL A 239 -13.42 -4.32 3.79
N TYR A 240 -13.78 -3.28 4.54
CA TYR A 240 -15.08 -3.20 5.22
C TYR A 240 -16.23 -3.15 4.23
N GLY A 241 -16.13 -2.34 3.17
CA GLY A 241 -17.16 -2.25 2.14
C GLY A 241 -17.42 -3.61 1.49
N ALA A 242 -16.37 -4.33 1.11
CA ALA A 242 -16.52 -5.64 0.50
C ALA A 242 -16.99 -6.73 1.48
N SER A 243 -16.51 -6.73 2.73
CA SER A 243 -16.96 -7.68 3.75
C SER A 243 -18.42 -7.49 4.15
N GLU A 244 -18.95 -6.27 4.02
CA GLU A 244 -20.36 -5.93 4.29
C GLU A 244 -21.24 -6.05 3.02
N GLY A 245 -20.70 -6.64 1.94
CA GLY A 245 -21.47 -7.05 0.76
C GLY A 245 -21.52 -6.03 -0.38
N LEU A 246 -20.80 -4.90 -0.30
CA LEU A 246 -20.73 -3.93 -1.39
C LEU A 246 -19.77 -4.40 -2.49
N VAL A 247 -20.19 -4.30 -3.75
CA VAL A 247 -19.28 -4.50 -4.89
C VAL A 247 -18.30 -3.33 -4.95
N THR A 248 -17.11 -3.55 -4.38
CA THR A 248 -16.14 -2.49 -4.09
C THR A 248 -14.98 -2.48 -5.08
N VAL A 249 -14.65 -1.28 -5.57
CA VAL A 249 -13.50 -0.99 -6.43
C VAL A 249 -12.54 -0.07 -5.68
N LEU A 250 -11.26 -0.44 -5.60
CA LEU A 250 -10.20 0.38 -5.01
C LEU A 250 -9.26 0.86 -6.12
N LEU A 251 -9.06 2.17 -6.22
CA LEU A 251 -8.21 2.81 -7.23
C LEU A 251 -7.04 3.53 -6.55
N ASP A 252 -5.82 3.36 -7.06
CA ASP A 252 -4.66 4.14 -6.61
C ASP A 252 -3.75 4.55 -7.76
N ARG A 253 -3.25 5.79 -7.73
CA ARG A 253 -2.44 6.38 -8.81
C ARG A 253 -1.03 5.78 -8.97
N ALA A 254 -0.46 5.17 -7.94
CA ALA A 254 0.94 4.77 -7.93
C ALA A 254 1.17 3.35 -7.43
N GLY A 255 0.44 2.92 -6.40
CA GLY A 255 0.63 1.63 -5.75
C GLY A 255 0.10 1.61 -4.33
N LEU A 256 -0.04 0.43 -3.77
CA LEU A 256 -0.68 0.25 -2.48
C LEU A 256 0.20 0.69 -1.31
N GLY A 257 -0.48 1.10 -0.24
CA GLY A 257 0.09 1.40 1.08
C GLY A 257 0.34 2.88 1.38
N GLY A 258 0.25 3.75 0.37
CA GLY A 258 0.35 5.20 0.54
C GLY A 258 1.60 5.63 1.32
N GLN A 259 1.47 6.67 2.16
CA GLN A 259 2.61 7.14 2.97
C GLN A 259 3.05 6.12 4.03
N ALA A 260 2.12 5.30 4.55
CA ALA A 260 2.43 4.34 5.60
C ALA A 260 3.45 3.31 5.14
N ALA A 261 3.38 2.84 3.89
CA ALA A 261 4.32 1.86 3.34
C ALA A 261 5.81 2.29 3.41
N LYS A 262 6.09 3.60 3.50
CA LYS A 262 7.46 4.12 3.62
C LYS A 262 8.03 4.03 5.04
N SER A 263 7.18 3.76 6.03
CA SER A 263 7.61 3.65 7.42
C SER A 263 8.32 2.32 7.66
N ALA A 264 9.58 2.38 8.09
CA ALA A 264 10.35 1.19 8.43
C ALA A 264 9.73 0.43 9.63
N ARG A 265 9.16 1.16 10.58
CA ARG A 265 8.52 0.59 11.78
C ARG A 265 7.46 1.51 12.36
N ILE A 266 6.31 0.93 12.68
CA ILE A 266 5.17 1.56 13.35
C ILE A 266 5.00 0.86 14.71
N GLU A 267 5.36 1.54 15.79
CA GLU A 267 5.30 0.97 17.15
C GLU A 267 3.99 1.29 17.88
N ASN A 268 3.24 2.26 17.37
CA ASN A 268 2.01 2.77 17.99
C ASN A 268 0.73 2.25 17.32
N TYR A 269 0.81 1.09 16.65
CA TYR A 269 -0.35 0.41 16.08
C TYR A 269 -0.73 -0.76 17.01
N LEU A 270 -1.92 -0.67 17.61
CA LEU A 270 -2.40 -1.65 18.59
C LEU A 270 -2.46 -3.06 17.97
N GLY A 271 -2.01 -4.07 18.72
CA GLY A 271 -1.95 -5.46 18.27
C GLY A 271 -0.56 -5.93 17.84
N PHE A 272 0.42 -5.03 17.67
CA PHE A 272 1.80 -5.37 17.30
C PHE A 272 2.78 -4.97 18.42
N PRO A 273 3.01 -5.81 19.44
CA PRO A 273 3.83 -5.47 20.61
C PRO A 273 5.30 -5.17 20.27
N HIS A 274 5.79 -5.71 19.14
CA HIS A 274 7.13 -5.43 18.62
C HIS A 274 7.12 -4.43 17.45
N GLY A 275 6.01 -3.73 17.24
CA GLY A 275 5.78 -2.90 16.07
C GLY A 275 5.65 -3.68 14.77
N VAL A 276 5.25 -2.99 13.71
CA VAL A 276 5.07 -3.55 12.36
C VAL A 276 5.60 -2.57 11.33
N SER A 277 6.29 -3.03 10.29
CA SER A 277 6.64 -2.12 9.19
C SER A 277 5.37 -1.67 8.46
N GLY A 278 5.35 -0.45 7.95
CA GLY A 278 4.17 0.02 7.22
C GLY A 278 3.93 -0.74 5.92
N GLU A 279 5.00 -1.23 5.28
CA GLU A 279 4.93 -2.15 4.15
C GLU A 279 4.21 -3.45 4.52
N SER A 280 4.61 -4.12 5.62
CA SER A 280 3.96 -5.35 6.07
C SER A 280 2.50 -5.13 6.44
N LEU A 281 2.20 -4.04 7.16
CA LEU A 281 0.83 -3.69 7.55
C LEU A 281 -0.08 -3.52 6.31
N THR A 282 0.37 -2.76 5.32
CA THR A 282 -0.41 -2.46 4.11
C THR A 282 -0.49 -3.67 3.17
N ARG A 283 0.55 -4.49 3.09
CA ARG A 283 0.54 -5.80 2.41
C ARG A 283 -0.50 -6.75 2.99
N MET A 284 -0.59 -6.84 4.32
CA MET A 284 -1.61 -7.69 4.98
C MET A 284 -3.03 -7.18 4.68
N ALA A 285 -3.24 -5.86 4.73
CA ALA A 285 -4.52 -5.26 4.38
C ALA A 285 -4.91 -5.50 2.90
N MET A 286 -3.93 -5.49 1.98
CA MET A 286 -4.17 -5.88 0.59
C MET A 286 -4.66 -7.32 0.47
N VAL A 287 -3.99 -8.28 1.14
CA VAL A 287 -4.41 -9.69 1.13
C VAL A 287 -5.84 -9.84 1.68
N GLN A 288 -6.19 -9.10 2.72
CA GLN A 288 -7.57 -9.06 3.24
C GLN A 288 -8.57 -8.50 2.21
N ALA A 289 -8.24 -7.39 1.55
CA ALA A 289 -9.10 -6.82 0.52
C ALA A 289 -9.36 -7.83 -0.62
N LEU A 290 -8.32 -8.57 -1.02
CA LEU A 290 -8.43 -9.64 -2.02
C LEU A 290 -9.27 -10.83 -1.53
N LYS A 291 -9.12 -11.23 -0.25
CA LYS A 291 -9.98 -12.25 0.39
C LYS A 291 -11.46 -11.90 0.23
N PHE A 292 -11.82 -10.63 0.41
CA PHE A 292 -13.19 -10.13 0.24
C PHE A 292 -13.54 -9.74 -1.20
N SER A 293 -12.74 -10.12 -2.21
CA SER A 293 -13.00 -9.85 -3.62
C SER A 293 -13.06 -8.36 -4.00
N VAL A 294 -12.37 -7.48 -3.27
CA VAL A 294 -12.16 -6.09 -3.69
C VAL A 294 -11.48 -6.07 -5.06
N ARG A 295 -12.03 -5.31 -6.00
CA ARG A 295 -11.38 -5.07 -7.30
C ARG A 295 -10.36 -3.95 -7.17
N ILE A 296 -9.09 -4.31 -7.06
CA ILE A 296 -7.99 -3.37 -6.87
C ILE A 296 -7.38 -3.03 -8.24
N HIS A 297 -7.27 -1.75 -8.56
CA HIS A 297 -6.62 -1.29 -9.79
C HIS A 297 -5.57 -0.22 -9.51
N SER A 298 -4.35 -0.45 -10.00
CA SER A 298 -3.22 0.46 -9.85
C SER A 298 -2.12 0.18 -10.91
N PRO A 299 -1.52 1.22 -11.52
CA PRO A 299 -1.79 2.63 -11.32
C PRO A 299 -3.06 3.06 -12.08
N CYS A 300 -3.96 3.75 -11.37
CA CYS A 300 -5.20 4.33 -11.86
C CYS A 300 -5.39 5.70 -11.20
N ALA A 301 -5.06 6.76 -11.93
CA ALA A 301 -5.19 8.12 -11.44
C ALA A 301 -6.60 8.66 -11.69
N VAL A 302 -7.21 9.19 -10.63
CA VAL A 302 -8.52 9.85 -10.68
C VAL A 302 -8.31 11.33 -10.94
N ALA A 303 -8.96 11.84 -11.98
CA ALA A 303 -8.92 13.24 -12.40
C ALA A 303 -10.05 14.06 -11.79
N GLY A 304 -11.21 13.45 -11.51
CA GLY A 304 -12.38 14.20 -11.07
C GLY A 304 -13.57 13.35 -10.62
N LEU A 305 -14.63 14.05 -10.24
CA LEU A 305 -15.97 13.51 -10.01
C LEU A 305 -16.97 14.13 -10.99
N ASP A 306 -17.91 13.32 -11.46
CA ASP A 306 -19.16 13.84 -12.02
C ASP A 306 -20.28 13.63 -10.99
N LEU A 307 -20.84 14.76 -10.53
CA LEU A 307 -21.88 14.86 -9.52
C LEU A 307 -23.23 15.28 -10.12
N SER A 308 -23.43 15.13 -11.43
CA SER A 308 -24.69 15.48 -12.10
C SER A 308 -25.90 14.68 -11.59
N ASP A 309 -25.65 13.51 -11.00
CA ASP A 309 -26.66 12.64 -10.38
C ASP A 309 -26.27 12.38 -8.92
N GLU A 310 -27.04 12.96 -7.99
CA GLU A 310 -26.81 12.83 -6.54
C GLU A 310 -26.97 11.40 -6.01
N ARG A 311 -27.64 10.51 -6.75
CA ARG A 311 -27.82 9.09 -6.38
C ARG A 311 -26.78 8.17 -7.04
N ARG A 312 -26.12 8.63 -8.10
CA ARG A 312 -25.16 7.84 -8.89
C ARG A 312 -23.95 8.70 -9.30
N PRO A 313 -23.08 9.07 -8.34
CA PRO A 313 -21.85 9.78 -8.67
C PRO A 313 -20.98 8.92 -9.61
N ALA A 314 -20.16 9.59 -10.42
CA ALA A 314 -19.16 8.92 -11.24
C ALA A 314 -17.74 9.41 -10.96
N VAL A 315 -16.80 8.48 -10.92
CA VAL A 315 -15.36 8.77 -10.83
C VAL A 315 -14.79 8.87 -12.25
N LEU A 316 -14.05 9.94 -12.51
CA LEU A 316 -13.40 10.22 -13.80
C LEU A 316 -11.91 9.92 -13.70
N LEU A 317 -11.40 9.00 -14.52
CA LEU A 317 -9.97 8.69 -14.59
C LEU A 317 -9.24 9.66 -15.54
N GLU A 318 -7.93 9.80 -15.38
CA GLU A 318 -7.09 10.65 -16.26
C GLU A 318 -7.11 10.20 -17.73
N ASP A 319 -7.41 8.93 -18.01
CA ASP A 319 -7.56 8.40 -19.37
C ASP A 319 -8.96 8.59 -19.98
N GLY A 320 -9.84 9.32 -19.29
CA GLY A 320 -11.22 9.58 -19.73
C GLY A 320 -12.22 8.49 -19.38
N THR A 321 -11.78 7.38 -18.77
CA THR A 321 -12.70 6.34 -18.30
C THR A 321 -13.62 6.88 -17.22
N ARG A 322 -14.91 6.53 -17.31
CA ARG A 322 -15.94 6.94 -16.36
C ARG A 322 -16.51 5.73 -15.61
N ILE A 323 -16.42 5.76 -14.29
CA ILE A 323 -16.90 4.69 -13.41
C ILE A 323 -18.14 5.19 -12.68
N ARG A 324 -19.33 4.73 -13.10
CA ARG A 324 -20.57 5.00 -12.37
C ARG A 324 -20.66 4.10 -11.14
N CYS A 325 -21.02 4.67 -10.00
CA CYS A 325 -21.14 3.96 -8.74
C CYS A 325 -22.29 4.51 -7.89
N ARG A 326 -22.57 3.86 -6.75
CA ARG A 326 -23.59 4.36 -5.81
C ARG A 326 -22.98 5.25 -4.73
N ALA A 327 -21.71 5.06 -4.37
CA ALA A 327 -21.00 5.88 -3.40
C ALA A 327 -19.50 5.96 -3.70
N VAL A 328 -18.85 7.02 -3.21
CA VAL A 328 -17.40 7.24 -3.32
C VAL A 328 -16.80 7.50 -1.94
N ILE A 329 -15.69 6.84 -1.60
CA ILE A 329 -14.83 7.22 -0.47
C ILE A 329 -13.52 7.79 -1.01
N ALA A 330 -13.25 9.06 -0.72
CA ALA A 330 -11.99 9.74 -1.01
C ALA A 330 -10.99 9.53 0.14
N ALA A 331 -9.90 8.83 -0.15
CA ALA A 331 -8.86 8.42 0.79
C ALA A 331 -7.43 8.75 0.29
N THR A 332 -7.30 9.81 -0.52
CA THR A 332 -6.04 10.21 -1.20
C THR A 332 -5.00 10.84 -0.27
N GLY A 333 -5.34 11.09 0.99
CA GLY A 333 -4.41 11.54 2.02
C GLY A 333 -3.86 12.95 1.78
N ALA A 334 -2.63 13.18 2.24
CA ALA A 334 -1.92 14.45 2.11
C ALA A 334 -0.41 14.24 1.88
N HIS A 335 0.23 15.23 1.26
CA HIS A 335 1.68 15.33 1.14
C HIS A 335 2.21 16.21 2.27
N TYR A 336 2.96 15.61 3.19
CA TYR A 336 3.68 16.36 4.21
C TYR A 336 4.81 17.14 3.57
N ARG A 337 4.89 18.43 3.88
CA ARG A 337 5.98 19.27 3.42
C ARG A 337 7.26 18.87 4.17
N HIS A 338 8.34 18.69 3.43
CA HIS A 338 9.65 18.41 3.97
C HIS A 338 10.61 19.58 3.73
N LEU A 339 11.75 19.55 4.41
CA LEU A 339 12.87 20.44 4.10
C LEU A 339 13.75 19.75 3.05
N ASP A 340 14.13 20.47 2.00
CA ASP A 340 15.03 19.98 0.96
C ASP A 340 16.47 19.93 1.52
N LEU A 341 16.76 18.84 2.21
CA LEU A 341 18.01 18.62 2.94
C LEU A 341 18.60 17.24 2.60
N PRO A 342 19.94 17.15 2.47
CA PRO A 342 20.60 15.86 2.41
C PRO A 342 20.21 14.97 3.60
N GLN A 343 20.12 13.66 3.38
CA GLN A 343 19.75 12.64 4.38
C GLN A 343 18.34 12.78 4.99
N TRP A 344 17.49 13.73 4.55
CA TRP A 344 16.12 13.86 5.06
C TRP A 344 15.36 12.52 4.99
N THR A 345 15.36 11.90 3.81
CA THR A 345 14.68 10.61 3.59
C THR A 345 15.25 9.49 4.46
N THR A 346 16.56 9.52 4.78
CA THR A 346 17.18 8.52 5.65
C THR A 346 16.62 8.63 7.07
N PHE A 347 16.61 9.83 7.64
CA PHE A 347 16.10 10.07 9.00
C PHE A 347 14.58 10.00 9.10
N GLU A 348 13.86 10.25 8.02
CA GLU A 348 12.42 9.98 7.92
C GLU A 348 12.14 8.49 7.98
N LYS A 349 12.88 7.66 7.22
CA LYS A 349 12.74 6.20 7.25
C LYS A 349 13.10 5.58 8.60
N SER A 350 14.11 6.12 9.30
CA SER A 350 14.47 5.65 10.65
C SER A 350 13.55 6.17 11.77
N GLY A 351 12.53 6.98 11.44
CA GLY A 351 11.57 7.50 12.40
C GLY A 351 12.09 8.64 13.29
N CYS A 352 13.26 9.21 12.95
CA CYS A 352 13.84 10.37 13.62
C CYS A 352 13.13 11.68 13.19
N VAL A 353 12.66 11.75 11.95
CA VAL A 353 11.81 12.86 11.48
C VAL A 353 10.33 12.46 11.64
N ARG A 354 9.54 13.31 12.31
CA ARG A 354 8.14 13.05 12.66
C ARG A 354 7.27 14.25 12.29
N TYR A 355 6.04 14.00 11.87
CA TYR A 355 5.07 15.06 11.51
C TYR A 355 3.96 15.27 12.55
N ALA A 356 4.08 14.59 13.70
CA ALA A 356 3.16 14.71 14.81
C ALA A 356 3.89 14.37 16.13
N ALA A 357 3.44 14.97 17.23
CA ALA A 357 3.95 14.74 18.58
C ALA A 357 2.81 14.16 19.44
N THR A 358 2.59 12.84 19.36
CA THR A 358 1.61 12.16 20.24
C THR A 358 2.19 11.84 21.60
N GLU A 359 1.33 11.53 22.56
CA GLU A 359 1.76 11.08 23.89
C GLU A 359 2.73 9.91 23.87
N LEU A 360 2.60 8.99 22.90
CA LEU A 360 3.54 7.88 22.71
C LEU A 360 4.91 8.37 22.21
N ASP A 361 4.95 9.32 21.28
CA ASP A 361 6.21 9.91 20.80
C ASP A 361 6.92 10.66 21.93
N VAL A 362 6.14 11.39 22.72
CA VAL A 362 6.66 12.30 23.73
C VAL A 362 7.29 11.57 24.93
N ARG A 363 6.81 10.35 25.27
CA ARG A 363 7.40 9.53 26.36
C ARG A 363 8.83 9.06 26.07
N GLY A 364 9.23 8.96 24.80
CA GLY A 364 10.54 8.44 24.40
C GLY A 364 11.69 9.44 24.50
N TYR A 365 11.42 10.71 24.84
CA TYR A 365 12.39 11.80 24.76
C TYR A 365 12.60 12.57 26.07
N GLU A 366 12.25 11.97 27.21
CA GLU A 366 12.62 12.53 28.51
C GLU A 366 14.13 12.75 28.60
N ASP A 367 14.53 13.96 28.98
CA ASP A 367 15.92 14.45 29.00
C ASP A 367 16.72 14.32 27.68
N GLN A 368 16.04 14.08 26.56
CA GLN A 368 16.65 14.07 25.23
C GLN A 368 16.48 15.43 24.54
N PRO A 369 17.46 15.86 23.73
CA PRO A 369 17.32 17.05 22.91
C PRO A 369 16.49 16.74 21.66
N VAL A 370 15.44 17.50 21.43
CA VAL A 370 14.57 17.39 20.26
C VAL A 370 14.44 18.74 19.56
N THR A 371 14.14 18.70 18.27
CA THR A 371 13.92 19.91 17.47
C THR A 371 12.48 19.92 16.98
N VAL A 372 11.79 21.05 17.14
CA VAL A 372 10.48 21.29 16.54
C VAL A 372 10.65 22.36 15.47
N VAL A 373 10.17 22.11 14.26
CA VAL A 373 10.26 23.06 13.14
C VAL A 373 8.86 23.54 12.78
N GLY A 374 8.60 24.83 12.94
CA GLY A 374 7.32 25.43 12.59
C GLY A 374 6.99 26.66 13.44
N GLY A 375 6.20 27.58 12.88
CA GLY A 375 5.89 28.87 13.50
C GLY A 375 4.40 29.12 13.76
N ALA A 376 3.59 28.06 13.82
CA ALA A 376 2.14 28.14 13.99
C ALA A 376 1.68 27.26 15.18
N ASN A 377 0.38 27.29 15.48
CA ASN A 377 -0.19 26.64 16.67
C ASN A 377 0.22 25.16 16.85
N SER A 378 0.22 24.35 15.79
CA SER A 378 0.61 22.93 15.90
C SER A 378 2.05 22.74 16.38
N ALA A 379 2.98 23.56 15.89
CA ALA A 379 4.37 23.53 16.34
C ALA A 379 4.50 23.97 17.81
N GLY A 380 3.78 25.02 18.20
CA GLY A 380 3.79 25.53 19.58
C GLY A 380 3.21 24.54 20.59
N GLN A 381 2.09 23.89 20.23
CA GLN A 381 1.47 22.84 21.05
C GLN A 381 2.39 21.62 21.20
N ALA A 382 3.03 21.19 20.11
CA ALA A 382 4.00 20.11 20.14
C ALA A 382 5.21 20.43 21.02
N ALA A 383 5.78 21.64 20.89
CA ALA A 383 6.90 22.09 21.71
C ALA A 383 6.56 22.08 23.21
N LEU A 384 5.39 22.61 23.60
CA LEU A 384 4.93 22.58 24.99
C LEU A 384 4.67 21.16 25.50
N SER A 385 4.09 20.30 24.67
CA SER A 385 3.83 18.90 25.03
C SER A 385 5.13 18.12 25.29
N LEU A 386 6.11 18.25 24.39
CA LEU A 386 7.44 17.64 24.52
C LEU A 386 8.17 18.15 25.76
N ALA A 387 8.20 19.47 25.96
CA ALA A 387 8.93 20.07 27.06
C ALA A 387 8.30 19.78 28.43
N GLY A 388 6.96 19.77 28.50
CA GLY A 388 6.21 19.39 29.71
C GLY A 388 6.40 17.94 30.14
N ARG A 389 6.98 17.10 29.27
CA ARG A 389 7.26 15.68 29.51
C ARG A 389 8.74 15.36 29.67
N GLY A 390 9.62 16.35 29.73
CA GLY A 390 11.04 16.13 30.02
C GLY A 390 12.01 16.56 28.94
N ALA A 391 11.57 16.69 27.68
CA ALA A 391 12.48 16.94 26.57
C ALA A 391 13.07 18.36 26.60
N THR A 392 14.31 18.51 26.13
CA THR A 392 14.90 19.83 25.83
C THR A 392 14.57 20.17 24.37
N VAL A 393 13.79 21.22 24.15
CA VAL A 393 13.20 21.52 22.84
C VAL A 393 13.86 22.73 22.19
N ASN A 394 14.42 22.53 21.00
CA ASN A 394 14.81 23.60 20.09
C ASN A 394 13.65 23.90 19.13
N LEU A 395 12.96 25.02 19.31
CA LEU A 395 11.89 25.47 18.42
C LEU A 395 12.45 26.37 17.31
N ILE A 396 12.57 25.83 16.10
CA ILE A 396 13.09 26.54 14.92
C ILE A 396 11.92 27.21 14.17
N VAL A 397 11.95 28.53 14.11
CA VAL A 397 10.93 29.34 13.44
C VAL A 397 11.58 30.19 12.36
N ARG A 398 11.13 30.02 11.11
CA ARG A 398 11.63 30.77 9.96
C ARG A 398 11.35 32.28 10.05
N GLY A 399 10.19 32.65 10.60
CA GLY A 399 9.83 34.05 10.84
C GLY A 399 10.63 34.65 12.00
N THR A 400 10.84 35.96 11.98
CA THR A 400 11.53 36.71 13.05
C THR A 400 10.68 36.90 14.30
N ASP A 401 9.36 36.80 14.16
CA ASP A 401 8.39 36.87 15.25
C ASP A 401 7.62 35.55 15.41
N LEU A 402 7.67 35.00 16.63
CA LEU A 402 6.92 33.80 17.01
C LEU A 402 5.40 34.04 17.03
N GLY A 403 4.97 35.26 17.36
CA GLY A 403 3.56 35.64 17.47
C GLY A 403 2.84 35.84 16.14
N ALA A 404 3.57 35.93 15.03
CA ALA A 404 3.00 36.25 13.72
C ALA A 404 1.91 35.27 13.24
N ARG A 405 2.02 33.98 13.61
CA ARG A 405 1.06 32.93 13.23
C ARG A 405 0.66 32.00 14.38
N MET A 406 1.16 32.26 15.58
CA MET A 406 0.89 31.45 16.76
C MET A 406 0.03 32.25 17.74
N SER A 407 -0.98 31.61 18.32
CA SER A 407 -1.85 32.23 19.32
C SER A 407 -1.04 32.73 20.52
N SER A 408 -1.38 33.93 21.03
CA SER A 408 -0.64 34.62 22.10
C SER A 408 -0.41 33.77 23.35
N TYR A 409 -1.43 33.02 23.78
CA TYR A 409 -1.31 32.14 24.95
C TYR A 409 -0.23 31.05 24.79
N LEU A 410 -0.02 30.55 23.56
CA LEU A 410 1.04 29.58 23.27
C LEU A 410 2.40 30.26 23.30
N THR A 411 2.52 31.43 22.68
CA THR A 411 3.79 32.17 22.67
C THR A 411 4.26 32.53 24.08
N ASP A 412 3.32 32.93 24.95
CA ASP A 412 3.62 33.29 26.33
C ASP A 412 4.10 32.06 27.13
N ARG A 413 3.38 30.93 27.00
CA ARG A 413 3.78 29.67 27.62
C ARG A 413 5.14 29.17 27.12
N ILE A 414 5.40 29.27 25.82
CA ILE A 414 6.67 28.84 25.22
C ILE A 414 7.83 29.67 25.76
N ARG A 415 7.68 31.01 25.77
CA ARG A 415 8.70 31.93 26.29
C ARG A 415 9.00 31.71 27.77
N ALA A 416 8.00 31.32 28.55
CA ALA A 416 8.15 31.05 29.98
C ALA A 416 8.74 29.66 30.30
N HIS A 417 8.80 28.73 29.34
CA HIS A 417 9.18 27.35 29.60
C HIS A 417 10.70 27.14 29.54
N ALA A 418 11.33 26.83 30.67
CA ALA A 418 12.79 26.73 30.80
C ALA A 418 13.47 25.70 29.87
N ARG A 419 12.74 24.64 29.47
CA ARG A 419 13.24 23.61 28.53
C ARG A 419 13.03 23.93 27.05
N ILE A 420 12.41 25.06 26.69
CA ILE A 420 12.19 25.44 25.29
C ILE A 420 13.11 26.59 24.92
N GLN A 421 13.99 26.35 23.95
CA GLN A 421 14.81 27.39 23.33
C GLN A 421 14.22 27.75 21.96
N VAL A 422 13.83 29.01 21.79
CA VAL A 422 13.25 29.51 20.54
C VAL A 422 14.34 30.12 19.65
N HIS A 423 14.39 29.69 18.40
CA HIS A 423 15.28 30.19 17.37
C HIS A 423 14.45 30.81 16.24
N THR A 424 14.12 32.11 16.37
CA THR A 424 13.44 32.87 15.31
C THR A 424 14.40 33.27 14.20
N GLY A 425 13.86 33.62 13.03
CA GLY A 425 14.64 33.96 11.84
C GLY A 425 15.58 32.84 11.41
N SER A 426 15.28 31.59 11.75
CA SER A 426 16.21 30.46 11.64
C SER A 426 15.65 29.35 10.75
N THR A 427 16.53 28.70 9.99
CA THR A 427 16.20 27.57 9.12
C THR A 427 17.21 26.45 9.30
N ILE A 428 16.76 25.20 9.18
CA ILE A 428 17.68 24.05 9.23
C ILE A 428 18.36 23.93 7.86
N ARG A 429 19.68 23.78 7.88
CA ARG A 429 20.51 23.64 6.67
C ARG A 429 21.16 22.28 6.53
N GLU A 430 21.34 21.55 7.64
CA GLU A 430 21.99 20.25 7.63
C GLU A 430 21.38 19.36 8.73
N LEU A 431 21.25 18.07 8.43
CA LEU A 431 20.98 17.01 9.38
C LEU A 431 22.28 16.21 9.55
N GLY A 432 22.60 15.79 10.77
CA GLY A 432 23.82 15.05 11.06
C GLY A 432 23.56 13.81 11.92
N GLY A 433 24.18 12.72 11.53
CA GLY A 433 24.06 11.40 12.15
C GLY A 433 24.28 10.30 11.11
N ASP A 434 24.30 9.06 11.57
CA ASP A 434 24.38 7.88 10.72
C ASP A 434 22.97 7.31 10.55
N ASP A 435 22.67 6.15 11.15
CA ASP A 435 21.33 5.54 11.12
C ASP A 435 20.31 6.30 11.99
N THR A 436 20.80 7.09 12.96
CA THR A 436 19.97 7.88 13.87
C THR A 436 20.40 9.34 13.86
N LEU A 437 19.43 10.24 13.99
CA LEU A 437 19.70 11.67 14.06
C LEU A 437 20.46 12.00 15.36
N ALA A 438 21.56 12.72 15.23
CA ALA A 438 22.41 13.14 16.35
C ALA A 438 22.49 14.67 16.49
N SER A 439 22.41 15.41 15.36
CA SER A 439 22.46 16.86 15.36
C SER A 439 21.74 17.48 14.17
N ILE A 440 21.45 18.77 14.29
CA ILE A 440 20.99 19.63 13.19
C ILE A 440 21.84 20.91 13.16
N VAL A 441 21.98 21.53 11.99
CA VAL A 441 22.59 22.86 11.84
C VAL A 441 21.49 23.87 11.53
N ALA A 442 21.26 24.80 12.45
CA ALA A 442 20.34 25.91 12.26
C ALA A 442 21.11 27.16 11.80
N GLU A 443 20.71 27.73 10.67
CA GLU A 443 21.23 28.99 10.15
C GLU A 443 20.24 30.11 10.43
N ARG A 444 20.73 31.15 11.11
CA ARG A 444 20.00 32.38 11.39
C ARG A 444 20.01 33.32 10.18
N SER A 445 19.11 34.29 10.18
CA SER A 445 18.99 35.29 9.11
C SER A 445 20.24 36.16 8.91
N ASP A 446 21.11 36.24 9.91
CA ASP A 446 22.42 36.92 9.85
C ASP A 446 23.55 36.03 9.30
N GLY A 447 23.23 34.78 8.91
CA GLY A 447 24.17 33.79 8.39
C GLY A 447 24.89 32.97 9.47
N ARG A 448 24.69 33.25 10.77
CA ARG A 448 25.30 32.44 11.84
C ARG A 448 24.72 31.03 11.85
N ARG A 449 25.60 30.03 11.96
CA ARG A 449 25.22 28.61 12.04
C ARG A 449 25.47 28.05 13.43
N ASP A 450 24.40 27.54 14.04
CA ASP A 450 24.42 26.90 15.35
C ASP A 450 24.22 25.39 15.15
N ARG A 451 25.17 24.56 15.61
CA ARG A 451 25.01 23.10 15.62
C ARG A 451 24.33 22.69 16.94
N LEU A 452 23.17 22.06 16.83
CA LEU A 452 22.33 21.69 17.97
C LEU A 452 22.22 20.17 18.05
N ALA A 453 22.41 19.60 19.24
CA ALA A 453 22.13 18.19 19.48
C ALA A 453 20.65 17.91 19.23
N CYS A 454 20.33 16.78 18.60
CA CYS A 454 18.97 16.47 18.21
C CYS A 454 18.81 14.96 18.01
N ARG A 455 17.92 14.34 18.80
CA ARG A 455 17.55 12.92 18.67
C ARG A 455 16.31 12.68 17.81
N ALA A 456 15.46 13.70 17.71
CA ALA A 456 14.29 13.67 16.86
C ALA A 456 13.91 15.08 16.40
N LEU A 457 13.46 15.16 15.15
CA LEU A 457 12.98 16.37 14.51
C LEU A 457 11.48 16.23 14.26
N PHE A 458 10.69 17.10 14.87
CA PHE A 458 9.25 17.20 14.66
C PHE A 458 8.94 18.33 13.68
N CYS A 459 8.54 17.98 12.46
CA CYS A 459 8.31 18.89 11.36
C CYS A 459 6.83 19.29 11.26
N PHE A 460 6.52 20.56 11.53
CA PHE A 460 5.19 21.15 11.48
C PHE A 460 5.16 22.35 10.52
N ILE A 461 5.68 22.16 9.31
CA ILE A 461 5.68 23.19 8.25
C ILE A 461 4.46 23.08 7.30
N GLY A 462 3.54 22.18 7.62
CA GLY A 462 2.27 21.97 6.93
C GLY A 462 2.21 20.68 6.11
N ALA A 463 1.03 20.40 5.59
CA ALA A 463 0.77 19.32 4.64
C ALA A 463 -0.24 19.81 3.62
N ASP A 464 -0.11 19.32 2.38
CA ASP A 464 -0.98 19.67 1.26
C ASP A 464 -1.89 18.47 0.97
N PRO A 465 -3.22 18.58 1.19
CA PRO A 465 -4.15 17.50 0.94
C PRO A 465 -4.27 17.21 -0.57
N VAL A 466 -4.40 15.93 -0.92
CA VAL A 466 -4.58 15.51 -2.32
C VAL A 466 -6.07 15.61 -2.70
N SER A 467 -6.62 16.83 -2.62
CA SER A 467 -8.05 17.14 -2.81
C SER A 467 -8.36 17.80 -4.15
N GLY A 468 -7.37 17.98 -5.03
CA GLY A 468 -7.52 18.71 -6.30
C GLY A 468 -8.56 18.12 -7.26
N TRP A 469 -8.79 16.81 -7.21
CA TRP A 469 -9.77 16.11 -8.03
C TRP A 469 -11.22 16.17 -7.49
N LEU A 470 -11.41 16.75 -6.29
CA LEU A 470 -12.71 16.86 -5.62
C LEU A 470 -13.33 18.24 -5.88
N ASP A 471 -13.62 18.55 -7.14
CA ASP A 471 -14.37 19.76 -7.48
C ASP A 471 -15.83 19.64 -7.04
N GLY A 472 -16.41 20.75 -6.60
CA GLY A 472 -17.77 20.77 -6.02
C GLY A 472 -17.88 20.27 -4.57
N VAL A 473 -16.76 19.85 -3.96
CA VAL A 473 -16.71 19.46 -2.54
C VAL A 473 -16.11 20.58 -1.69
N ALA A 474 -16.77 20.89 -0.55
CA ALA A 474 -16.35 21.93 0.38
C ALA A 474 -15.02 21.60 1.06
N LYS A 475 -14.13 22.58 1.13
CA LYS A 475 -12.77 22.48 1.68
C LYS A 475 -12.52 23.63 2.65
N ASP A 476 -11.63 23.44 3.61
CA ASP A 476 -11.12 24.54 4.43
C ASP A 476 -10.13 25.43 3.65
N HIS A 477 -9.67 26.51 4.27
CA HIS A 477 -8.72 27.45 3.68
C HIS A 477 -7.32 26.86 3.41
N HIS A 478 -7.05 25.64 3.86
CA HIS A 478 -5.84 24.87 3.58
C HIS A 478 -6.07 23.76 2.55
N GLY A 479 -7.29 23.65 2.00
CA GLY A 479 -7.66 22.67 0.99
C GLY A 479 -8.09 21.30 1.55
N PHE A 480 -8.17 21.12 2.87
CA PHE A 480 -8.61 19.85 3.46
C PHE A 480 -10.12 19.71 3.33
N VAL A 481 -10.60 18.50 3.06
CA VAL A 481 -12.03 18.25 2.82
C VAL A 481 -12.80 18.39 4.11
N LEU A 482 -13.88 19.18 4.08
CA LEU A 482 -14.83 19.29 5.17
C LEU A 482 -15.78 18.10 5.15
N THR A 483 -16.05 17.53 6.32
CA THR A 483 -16.96 16.39 6.50
C THR A 483 -17.87 16.61 7.70
N ASP A 484 -18.83 15.71 7.89
CA ASP A 484 -19.71 15.69 9.06
C ASP A 484 -20.49 17.03 9.15
N SER A 485 -20.80 17.46 10.37
CA SER A 485 -21.39 18.77 10.67
C SER A 485 -20.63 19.95 10.07
N ARG A 486 -19.31 19.85 9.85
CA ARG A 486 -18.52 20.92 9.21
C ARG A 486 -18.79 21.06 7.71
N SER A 487 -19.35 20.03 7.10
CA SER A 487 -19.85 20.05 5.71
C SER A 487 -21.35 20.32 5.60
N GLY A 488 -22.05 20.48 6.74
CA GLY A 488 -23.50 20.62 6.79
C GLY A 488 -24.27 19.29 6.72
N THR A 489 -23.58 18.15 6.82
CA THR A 489 -24.20 16.81 6.77
C THR A 489 -24.30 16.19 8.17
N ALA A 490 -25.29 15.31 8.35
CA ALA A 490 -25.47 14.56 9.60
C ALA A 490 -24.71 13.22 9.60
N LEU A 491 -24.40 12.66 8.42
CA LEU A 491 -23.69 11.40 8.33
C LEU A 491 -22.19 11.60 8.56
N PRO A 492 -21.56 10.80 9.45
CA PRO A 492 -20.13 10.79 9.62
C PRO A 492 -19.38 10.58 8.29
N PHE A 493 -18.24 11.27 8.15
CA PHE A 493 -17.34 11.25 6.99
C PHE A 493 -17.93 11.75 5.68
N GLN A 494 -19.24 12.04 5.61
CA GLN A 494 -19.86 12.55 4.41
C GLN A 494 -19.38 13.97 4.14
N THR A 495 -19.07 14.25 2.87
CA THR A 495 -18.69 15.58 2.39
C THR A 495 -19.92 16.43 2.07
N SER A 496 -19.73 17.65 1.56
CA SER A 496 -20.85 18.47 1.06
C SER A 496 -21.56 17.88 -0.16
N ALA A 497 -20.97 16.89 -0.83
CA ALA A 497 -21.58 16.19 -1.96
C ALA A 497 -22.29 14.90 -1.46
N PRO A 498 -23.57 14.68 -1.82
CA PRO A 498 -24.30 13.46 -1.50
C PRO A 498 -23.53 12.20 -1.93
N ARG A 499 -23.52 11.17 -1.06
CA ARG A 499 -22.88 9.86 -1.31
C ARG A 499 -21.37 9.91 -1.59
N VAL A 500 -20.72 11.04 -1.33
CA VAL A 500 -19.27 11.21 -1.36
C VAL A 500 -18.76 11.41 0.06
N PHE A 501 -17.84 10.56 0.48
CA PHE A 501 -17.25 10.54 1.82
C PHE A 501 -15.75 10.82 1.71
N ALA A 502 -15.14 11.37 2.77
CA ALA A 502 -13.69 11.59 2.83
C ALA A 502 -13.12 11.07 4.15
N VAL A 503 -11.99 10.36 4.08
CA VAL A 503 -11.39 9.66 5.22
C VAL A 503 -9.89 9.91 5.34
N GLY A 504 -9.35 9.72 6.54
CA GLY A 504 -7.92 9.81 6.80
C GLY A 504 -7.37 11.22 6.62
N ASP A 505 -6.12 11.31 6.15
CA ASP A 505 -5.37 12.58 6.14
C ASP A 505 -5.90 13.61 5.13
N LEU A 506 -6.81 13.23 4.24
CA LEU A 506 -7.48 14.14 3.31
C LEU A 506 -8.43 15.12 4.03
N ARG A 507 -8.96 14.70 5.18
CA ARG A 507 -10.02 15.37 5.92
C ARG A 507 -9.48 16.45 6.85
N ALA A 508 -10.26 17.53 6.99
CA ALA A 508 -10.00 18.57 7.96
C ALA A 508 -10.14 18.01 9.39
N GLY A 509 -9.20 18.32 10.28
CA GLY A 509 -9.23 17.86 11.68
C GLY A 509 -8.96 16.36 11.88
N SER A 510 -8.48 15.64 10.86
CA SER A 510 -7.90 14.29 11.06
C SER A 510 -6.69 14.35 11.99
N THR A 511 -6.53 13.33 12.84
CA THR A 511 -5.42 13.20 13.80
C THR A 511 -4.09 12.81 13.16
N LYS A 512 -4.08 12.51 11.85
CA LYS A 512 -2.87 12.20 11.07
C LYS A 512 -2.12 10.97 11.57
N ARG A 513 -2.86 9.91 11.90
CA ARG A 513 -2.32 8.64 12.43
C ARG A 513 -2.85 7.45 11.65
N VAL A 514 -2.00 6.43 11.49
CA VAL A 514 -2.34 5.20 10.75
C VAL A 514 -3.56 4.51 11.36
N ALA A 515 -3.60 4.30 12.68
CA ALA A 515 -4.73 3.66 13.34
C ALA A 515 -6.05 4.45 13.19
N THR A 516 -5.99 5.79 13.33
CA THR A 516 -7.18 6.63 13.10
C THR A 516 -7.59 6.62 11.63
N ALA A 517 -6.65 6.63 10.69
CA ALA A 517 -6.94 6.54 9.27
C ALA A 517 -7.67 5.23 8.93
N VAL A 518 -7.22 4.10 9.49
CA VAL A 518 -7.91 2.80 9.38
C VAL A 518 -9.32 2.88 9.98
N GLY A 519 -9.47 3.47 11.18
CA GLY A 519 -10.77 3.66 11.81
C GLY A 519 -11.73 4.56 11.03
N ASP A 520 -11.24 5.67 10.47
CA ASP A 520 -12.01 6.56 9.58
C ASP A 520 -12.50 5.77 8.35
N GLY A 521 -11.61 4.97 7.73
CA GLY A 521 -11.93 4.15 6.56
C GLY A 521 -13.03 3.12 6.85
N ALA A 522 -12.88 2.35 7.92
CA ALA A 522 -13.88 1.37 8.36
C ALA A 522 -15.21 2.05 8.76
N GLY A 523 -15.14 3.13 9.55
CA GLY A 523 -16.32 3.85 10.04
C GLY A 523 -17.13 4.53 8.94
N ALA A 524 -16.49 4.98 7.85
CA ALA A 524 -17.19 5.56 6.71
C ALA A 524 -18.12 4.57 5.99
N VAL A 525 -17.81 3.26 6.02
CA VAL A 525 -18.64 2.23 5.36
C VAL A 525 -20.04 2.15 5.98
N SER A 526 -20.16 2.30 7.30
CA SER A 526 -21.47 2.39 7.95
C SER A 526 -22.30 3.58 7.43
N SER A 527 -21.64 4.72 7.18
CA SER A 527 -22.29 5.91 6.62
C SER A 527 -22.63 5.74 5.13
N VAL A 528 -21.81 4.98 4.39
CA VAL A 528 -22.16 4.51 3.04
C VAL A 528 -23.45 3.71 3.09
N HIS A 529 -23.55 2.67 3.93
CA HIS A 529 -24.77 1.87 4.04
C HIS A 529 -26.01 2.71 4.39
N ALA A 530 -25.89 3.65 5.34
CA ALA A 530 -26.97 4.57 5.68
C ALA A 530 -27.42 5.39 4.47
N ALA A 531 -26.48 5.95 3.70
CA ALA A 531 -26.81 6.69 2.48
C ALA A 531 -27.40 5.80 1.37
N LEU A 532 -27.01 4.51 1.31
CA LEU A 532 -27.53 3.54 0.35
C LEU A 532 -28.91 2.96 0.73
N ALA A 533 -29.34 3.08 1.99
CA ALA A 533 -30.61 2.54 2.47
C ALA A 533 -31.85 3.30 1.94
N ASP A 534 -31.67 4.54 1.47
CA ASP A 534 -32.73 5.38 0.88
C ASP A 534 -32.98 5.09 -0.61
N ASP A 535 -32.33 4.06 -1.19
CA ASP A 535 -32.59 3.52 -2.53
C ASP A 535 -33.55 2.31 -2.45
#